data_AF-A0AAI8SJW7-F1
#
_entry.id   AF-A0AAI8SJW7-F1
#
_cell.length_a   1.000
_cell.length_b   1.000
_cell.length_c   1.000
_cell.angle_alpha   90.00
_cell.angle_beta   90.00
_cell.angle_gamma   90.00
#
_symmetry.space_group_name_H-M   'P 1'
#
loop_
_entity.id
_entity.type
_entity.pdbx_description
1 polymer ?
#
loop_
_entity_poly.entity_id
_entity_poly.type
_entity_poly.pdbx_seq_one_letter_code
_entity_poly.pdbx_strand_id
1 'polypeptide(L)'
;MAAPVSLREDQLTRLVAVFPGSPSEARVAALIRRVCAQTSSLPPLPAPMEVGEPESETEAAVAEFAEQFSADVSAITHAQRSRLSKQLGDRTFGVVVQMYIADFVPRVRAGLEALGVGSRYLGWLSGPISWDYGSDPSDLVFNDFLIAVARMRALDPVTSELVRLRGAAQHHCRLCNSLREGSALDAGGSETLYEEIERFESSGLLDERAKAALRYTDALIWTPAHLVADDVAEVRSRFSEAEAVELTFDIMRNASNKVAVSLAADVPRVENGTERYLIGADGQTVFS
;
A
#
# COMPACT_ATOMS: atom_id res chain seq x y z
N MET A 1 7.28 -23.99 16.53
CA MET A 1 6.90 -22.82 15.72
C MET A 1 7.27 -21.58 16.50
N ALA A 2 8.03 -20.66 15.91
CA ALA A 2 8.27 -19.35 16.53
C ALA A 2 6.94 -18.60 16.63
N ALA A 3 6.74 -17.79 17.68
CA ALA A 3 5.54 -16.96 17.78
C ALA A 3 5.46 -16.02 16.56
N PRO A 4 4.25 -15.76 16.01
CA PRO A 4 4.09 -14.85 14.89
C PRO A 4 4.66 -13.47 15.24
N VAL A 5 5.47 -12.92 14.33
CA VAL A 5 6.04 -11.58 14.49
C VAL A 5 4.90 -10.58 14.33
N SER A 6 4.59 -9.83 15.39
CA SER A 6 3.62 -8.74 15.32
C SER A 6 4.30 -7.45 14.89
N LEU A 7 3.66 -6.69 14.00
CA LEU A 7 4.07 -5.33 13.66
C LEU A 7 4.09 -4.46 14.93
N ARG A 8 5.10 -3.59 15.08
CA ARG A 8 5.09 -2.61 16.18
C ARG A 8 3.89 -1.67 16.04
N GLU A 9 3.24 -1.41 17.16
CA GLU A 9 2.01 -0.60 17.24
C GLU A 9 2.21 0.85 16.78
N ASP A 10 3.45 1.35 16.82
CA ASP A 10 3.83 2.71 16.41
C ASP A 10 4.30 2.84 14.95
N GLN A 11 4.34 1.76 14.15
CA GLN A 11 4.88 1.81 12.77
C GLN A 11 4.15 2.84 11.89
N LEU A 12 2.83 2.79 11.87
CA LEU A 12 2.02 3.76 11.12
C LEU A 12 2.15 5.17 11.72
N THR A 13 2.26 5.30 13.05
CA THR A 13 2.49 6.61 13.70
C THR A 13 3.77 7.27 13.17
N ARG A 14 4.84 6.51 12.97
CA ARG A 14 6.11 7.02 12.42
C ARG A 14 5.98 7.47 10.97
N LEU A 15 5.26 6.72 10.12
CA LEU A 15 4.93 7.16 8.76
C LEU A 15 4.05 8.42 8.72
N VAL A 16 3.15 8.58 9.69
CA VAL A 16 2.32 9.79 9.81
C VAL A 16 3.14 11.00 10.30
N ALA A 17 4.08 10.77 11.21
CA ALA A 17 4.89 11.82 11.83
C ALA A 17 6.02 12.34 10.93
N VAL A 18 6.49 11.59 9.94
CA VAL A 18 7.51 12.07 9.02
C VAL A 18 6.96 13.18 8.13
N PHE A 19 7.67 14.31 8.10
CA PHE A 19 7.27 15.49 7.35
C PHE A 19 8.52 16.28 6.88
N PRO A 20 8.53 16.89 5.69
CA PRO A 20 9.69 17.68 5.28
C PRO A 20 9.93 18.89 6.20
N GLY A 21 11.21 19.17 6.50
CA GLY A 21 11.59 20.29 7.37
C GLY A 21 11.62 21.66 6.70
N SER A 22 11.69 21.73 5.37
CA SER A 22 11.69 23.02 4.65
C SER A 22 10.27 23.54 4.42
N PRO A 23 10.00 24.86 4.51
CA PRO A 23 8.63 25.39 4.38
C PRO A 23 7.94 25.08 3.04
N SER A 24 8.69 25.12 1.94
CA SER A 24 8.13 24.83 0.60
C SER A 24 7.78 23.35 0.43
N GLU A 25 8.63 22.45 0.93
CA GLU A 25 8.35 21.00 0.88
C GLU A 25 7.26 20.59 1.87
N ALA A 26 7.22 21.24 3.05
CA ALA A 26 6.16 21.06 4.03
C ALA A 26 4.79 21.37 3.43
N ARG A 27 4.69 22.46 2.65
CA ARG A 27 3.45 22.82 1.95
C ARG A 27 3.07 21.81 0.88
N VAL A 28 4.03 21.34 0.09
CA VAL A 28 3.83 20.28 -0.91
C VAL A 28 3.34 18.98 -0.25
N ALA A 29 3.94 18.59 0.88
CA ALA A 29 3.53 17.40 1.65
C ALA A 29 2.11 17.52 2.22
N ALA A 30 1.75 18.69 2.75
CA ALA A 30 0.40 18.96 3.23
C ALA A 30 -0.63 18.89 2.09
N LEU A 31 -0.26 19.42 0.91
CA LEU A 31 -1.10 19.39 -0.29
C LEU A 31 -1.36 17.95 -0.74
N ILE A 32 -0.31 17.12 -0.78
CA ILE A 32 -0.41 15.70 -1.10
C ILE A 32 -1.37 14.99 -0.13
N ARG A 33 -1.22 15.19 1.19
CA ARG A 33 -2.12 14.61 2.20
C ARG A 33 -3.58 14.98 1.96
N ARG A 34 -3.85 16.23 1.61
CA ARG A 34 -5.22 16.69 1.29
C ARG A 34 -5.75 16.05 0.01
N VAL A 35 -4.99 16.13 -1.08
CA VAL A 35 -5.42 15.66 -2.41
C VAL A 35 -5.68 14.15 -2.39
N CYS A 36 -4.74 13.34 -1.89
CA CYS A 36 -4.91 11.88 -1.81
C CYS A 36 -6.19 11.50 -1.04
N ALA A 37 -6.41 12.15 0.10
CA ALA A 37 -7.57 11.90 0.95
C ALA A 37 -8.89 12.32 0.29
N GLN A 38 -8.91 13.47 -0.40
CA GLN A 38 -10.06 13.91 -1.19
C GLN A 38 -10.39 12.91 -2.30
N THR A 39 -9.38 12.46 -3.06
CA THR A 39 -9.56 11.48 -4.13
C THR A 39 -10.15 10.16 -3.62
N SER A 40 -9.69 9.67 -2.46
CA SER A 40 -10.20 8.44 -1.86
C SER A 40 -11.45 8.64 -0.99
N SER A 41 -11.96 9.88 -0.85
CA SER A 41 -13.06 10.25 0.06
C SER A 41 -12.82 9.85 1.53
N LEU A 42 -11.57 9.92 1.98
CA LEU A 42 -11.14 9.60 3.34
C LEU A 42 -10.69 10.87 4.10
N PRO A 43 -10.61 10.84 5.44
CA PRO A 43 -9.97 11.92 6.20
C PRO A 43 -8.47 12.02 5.86
N PRO A 44 -7.93 13.24 5.66
CA PRO A 44 -6.51 13.40 5.40
C PRO A 44 -5.66 13.01 6.59
N LEU A 45 -4.44 12.55 6.30
CA LEU A 45 -3.41 12.49 7.32
C LEU A 45 -3.17 13.91 7.87
N PRO A 46 -2.90 14.06 9.17
CA PRO A 46 -2.67 15.35 9.80
C PRO A 46 -1.50 16.09 9.14
N ALA A 47 -1.44 17.41 9.21
CA ALA A 47 -0.27 18.17 8.74
C ALA A 47 0.05 19.28 9.77
N PRO A 48 1.32 19.70 9.90
CA PRO A 48 1.69 20.81 10.78
C PRO A 48 1.20 22.18 10.28
N MET A 49 0.61 22.23 9.09
CA MET A 49 0.04 23.42 8.48
C MET A 49 -1.18 23.06 7.63
N GLU A 50 -2.14 23.97 7.58
CA GLU A 50 -3.26 23.91 6.66
C GLU A 50 -2.86 24.44 5.29
N VAL A 51 -3.41 23.84 4.25
CA VAL A 51 -3.14 24.22 2.86
C VAL A 51 -4.44 24.28 2.07
N GLY A 52 -4.56 25.30 1.21
CA GLY A 52 -5.67 25.48 0.27
C GLY A 52 -5.27 25.03 -1.15
N GLU A 53 -5.93 25.58 -2.17
CA GLU A 53 -5.62 25.26 -3.57
C GLU A 53 -4.13 25.41 -3.93
N PRO A 54 -3.63 24.69 -4.96
CA PRO A 54 -2.26 24.86 -5.45
C PRO A 54 -1.93 26.33 -5.78
N GLU A 55 -0.81 26.82 -5.25
CA GLU A 55 -0.39 28.23 -5.40
C GLU A 55 0.79 28.40 -6.39
N SER A 56 1.32 27.31 -6.94
CA SER A 56 2.43 27.32 -7.89
C SER A 56 2.29 26.25 -8.97
N GLU A 57 3.06 26.37 -10.07
CA GLU A 57 3.10 25.32 -11.10
C GLU A 57 3.59 23.98 -10.56
N THR A 58 4.53 24.00 -9.61
CA THR A 58 5.02 22.80 -8.92
C THR A 58 3.92 22.16 -8.09
N GLU A 59 3.20 22.94 -7.29
CA GLU A 59 2.07 22.45 -6.50
C GLU A 59 0.95 21.90 -7.39
N ALA A 60 0.64 22.57 -8.52
CA ALA A 60 -0.37 22.11 -9.46
C ALA A 60 0.02 20.79 -10.12
N ALA A 61 1.29 20.62 -10.50
CA ALA A 61 1.80 19.36 -11.05
C ALA A 61 1.76 18.23 -10.00
N VAL A 62 2.11 18.53 -8.74
CA VAL A 62 2.04 17.57 -7.64
C VAL A 62 0.60 17.17 -7.34
N ALA A 63 -0.33 18.13 -7.27
CA ALA A 63 -1.74 17.85 -6.99
C ALA A 63 -2.35 16.97 -8.09
N GLU A 64 -2.17 17.32 -9.36
CA GLU A 64 -2.63 16.51 -10.50
C GLU A 64 -2.07 15.08 -10.43
N PHE A 65 -0.78 14.94 -10.13
CA PHE A 65 -0.14 13.64 -10.06
C PHE A 65 -0.61 12.83 -8.84
N ALA A 66 -0.78 13.45 -7.67
CA ALA A 66 -1.27 12.81 -6.46
C ALA A 66 -2.73 12.34 -6.60
N GLU A 67 -3.57 13.13 -7.28
CA GLU A 67 -4.95 12.75 -7.61
C GLU A 67 -4.94 11.51 -8.50
N GLN A 68 -4.22 11.53 -9.63
CA GLN A 68 -4.13 10.37 -10.51
C GLN A 68 -3.50 9.16 -9.81
N PHE A 69 -2.46 9.35 -9.01
CA PHE A 69 -1.82 8.28 -8.22
C PHE A 69 -2.82 7.60 -7.28
N SER A 70 -3.69 8.37 -6.64
CA SER A 70 -4.68 7.86 -5.68
C SER A 70 -5.88 7.23 -6.38
N ALA A 71 -6.34 7.81 -7.49
CA ALA A 71 -7.47 7.32 -8.27
C ALA A 71 -7.14 6.03 -9.03
N ASP A 72 -6.09 6.06 -9.84
CA ASP A 72 -5.60 4.91 -10.62
C ASP A 72 -4.17 5.19 -11.09
N VAL A 73 -3.21 4.56 -10.39
CA VAL A 73 -1.78 4.73 -10.70
C VAL A 73 -1.40 4.20 -12.09
N SER A 74 -2.16 3.22 -12.61
CA SER A 74 -1.87 2.60 -13.92
C SER A 74 -2.16 3.55 -15.08
N ALA A 75 -3.07 4.50 -14.87
CA ALA A 75 -3.47 5.50 -15.84
C ALA A 75 -2.59 6.77 -15.83
N ILE A 76 -1.52 6.82 -15.01
CA ILE A 76 -0.55 7.92 -15.06
C ILE A 76 0.13 7.99 -16.43
N THR A 77 -0.04 9.12 -17.10
CA THR A 77 0.47 9.36 -18.46
C THR A 77 1.94 9.76 -18.48
N HIS A 78 2.58 9.60 -19.63
CA HIS A 78 3.94 10.13 -19.86
C HIS A 78 4.02 11.65 -19.67
N ALA A 79 2.96 12.38 -20.03
CA ALA A 79 2.90 13.83 -19.86
C ALA A 79 2.89 14.22 -18.38
N GLN A 80 2.09 13.55 -17.55
CA GLN A 80 2.08 13.75 -16.09
C GLN A 80 3.44 13.44 -15.47
N ARG A 81 4.08 12.32 -15.83
CA ARG A 81 5.44 11.98 -15.37
C ARG A 81 6.45 13.06 -15.78
N SER A 82 6.45 13.46 -17.05
CA SER A 82 7.37 14.49 -17.56
C SER A 82 7.18 15.83 -16.85
N ARG A 83 5.92 16.22 -16.60
CA ARG A 83 5.58 17.45 -15.88
C ARG A 83 6.06 17.39 -14.44
N LEU A 84 5.80 16.29 -13.73
CA LEU A 84 6.24 16.10 -12.34
C LEU A 84 7.77 16.16 -12.24
N SER A 85 8.48 15.37 -13.06
CA SER A 85 9.94 15.34 -13.05
C SER A 85 10.56 16.69 -13.40
N LYS A 86 9.97 17.44 -14.34
CA LYS A 86 10.41 18.80 -14.68
C LYS A 86 10.32 19.76 -13.49
N GLN A 87 9.28 19.62 -12.66
CA GLN A 87 9.03 20.51 -11.52
C GLN A 87 9.85 20.13 -10.28
N LEU A 88 10.10 18.83 -10.06
CA LEU A 88 10.71 18.34 -8.82
C LEU A 88 12.18 17.95 -8.95
N GLY A 89 12.65 17.58 -10.15
CA GLY A 89 14.00 17.07 -10.36
C GLY A 89 14.29 15.85 -9.47
N ASP A 90 15.42 15.88 -8.76
CA ASP A 90 15.88 14.78 -7.90
C ASP A 90 14.92 14.47 -6.72
N ARG A 91 14.03 15.42 -6.37
CA ARG A 91 13.04 15.23 -5.29
C ARG A 91 11.83 14.39 -5.70
N THR A 92 11.70 14.06 -6.98
CA THR A 92 10.53 13.35 -7.52
C THR A 92 10.23 12.07 -6.75
N PHE A 93 11.25 11.25 -6.49
CA PHE A 93 11.07 9.98 -5.77
C PHE A 93 10.53 10.18 -4.35
N GLY A 94 11.16 11.06 -3.55
CA GLY A 94 10.72 11.33 -2.18
C GLY A 94 9.30 11.91 -2.10
N VAL A 95 8.89 12.69 -3.10
CA VAL A 95 7.51 13.21 -3.20
C VAL A 95 6.51 12.09 -3.53
N VAL A 96 6.85 11.17 -4.44
CA VAL A 96 5.99 10.01 -4.75
C VAL A 96 5.87 9.06 -3.55
N VAL A 97 6.93 8.89 -2.76
CA VAL A 97 6.83 8.11 -1.51
C VAL A 97 5.87 8.77 -0.52
N GLN A 98 5.89 10.11 -0.40
CA GLN A 98 4.92 10.82 0.42
C GLN A 98 3.49 10.67 -0.11
N MET A 99 3.29 10.61 -1.44
CA MET A 99 1.98 10.28 -2.03
C MET A 99 1.53 8.88 -1.65
N TYR A 100 2.41 7.87 -1.67
CA TYR A 100 2.08 6.52 -1.21
C TYR A 100 1.64 6.50 0.27
N ILE A 101 2.37 7.20 1.14
CA ILE A 101 2.00 7.31 2.57
C ILE A 101 0.62 7.98 2.70
N ALA A 102 0.43 9.12 2.02
CA ALA A 102 -0.81 9.89 2.06
C ALA A 102 -2.02 9.18 1.45
N ASP A 103 -1.82 8.33 0.45
CA ASP A 103 -2.86 7.54 -0.20
C ASP A 103 -3.21 6.29 0.62
N PHE A 104 -2.21 5.52 1.07
CA PHE A 104 -2.47 4.17 1.57
C PHE A 104 -2.61 4.07 3.09
N VAL A 105 -2.00 4.96 3.88
CA VAL A 105 -2.21 4.95 5.34
C VAL A 105 -3.69 5.25 5.70
N PRO A 106 -4.40 6.21 5.08
CA PRO A 106 -5.83 6.40 5.33
C PRO A 106 -6.69 5.17 4.97
N ARG A 107 -6.34 4.44 3.90
CA ARG A 107 -7.05 3.20 3.50
C ARG A 107 -6.89 2.13 4.57
N VAL A 108 -5.67 1.92 5.04
CA VAL A 108 -5.38 0.99 6.13
C VAL A 108 -6.06 1.41 7.42
N ARG A 109 -6.09 2.71 7.72
CA ARG A 109 -6.86 3.23 8.86
C ARG A 109 -8.33 2.79 8.77
N ALA A 110 -8.98 3.00 7.63
CA ALA A 110 -10.37 2.60 7.43
C ALA A 110 -10.56 1.09 7.64
N GLY A 111 -9.65 0.26 7.10
CA GLY A 111 -9.65 -1.18 7.32
C GLY A 111 -9.51 -1.59 8.80
N LEU A 112 -8.54 -1.02 9.50
CA LEU A 112 -8.29 -1.32 10.92
C LEU A 112 -9.41 -0.84 11.85
N GLU A 113 -10.01 0.31 11.56
CA GLU A 113 -11.22 0.81 12.24
C GLU A 113 -12.40 -0.14 12.00
N ALA A 114 -12.63 -0.54 10.74
CA ALA A 114 -13.71 -1.45 10.38
C ALA A 114 -13.55 -2.85 11.02
N LEU A 115 -12.31 -3.35 11.11
CA LEU A 115 -11.97 -4.59 11.80
C LEU A 115 -12.05 -4.46 13.33
N GLY A 116 -12.14 -3.26 13.89
CA GLY A 116 -12.26 -3.02 15.33
C GLY A 116 -10.94 -3.10 16.10
N VAL A 117 -9.82 -3.04 15.40
CA VAL A 117 -8.45 -3.13 15.94
C VAL A 117 -7.70 -1.79 15.88
N GLY A 118 -8.37 -0.72 15.44
CA GLY A 118 -7.78 0.60 15.25
C GLY A 118 -7.09 1.19 16.49
N SER A 119 -7.63 0.94 17.70
CA SER A 119 -7.03 1.46 18.95
C SER A 119 -5.59 0.99 19.19
N ARG A 120 -5.19 -0.13 18.59
CA ARG A 120 -3.85 -0.72 18.73
C ARG A 120 -2.82 -0.09 17.80
N TYR A 121 -3.22 0.30 16.59
CA TYR A 121 -2.29 0.71 15.55
C TYR A 121 -2.38 2.20 15.20
N LEU A 122 -3.48 2.87 15.59
CA LEU A 122 -3.80 4.25 15.20
C LEU A 122 -3.47 5.27 16.30
N GLY A 123 -2.35 5.06 17.01
CA GLY A 123 -1.98 5.86 18.19
C GLY A 123 -1.93 7.37 17.94
N TRP A 124 -1.59 7.80 16.72
CA TRP A 124 -1.58 9.22 16.32
C TRP A 124 -2.96 9.90 16.37
N LEU A 125 -4.06 9.15 16.47
CA LEU A 125 -5.41 9.73 16.62
C LEU A 125 -5.70 10.17 18.06
N SER A 126 -4.94 9.71 19.05
CA SER A 126 -5.27 9.86 20.48
C SER A 126 -4.46 10.95 21.19
N GLY A 127 -3.58 11.69 20.51
CA GLY A 127 -2.72 12.68 21.13
C GLY A 127 -1.95 13.56 20.14
N PRO A 128 -1.14 14.52 20.64
CA PRO A 128 -0.33 15.37 19.78
C PRO A 128 0.72 14.57 19.04
N ILE A 129 1.00 14.97 17.79
CA ILE A 129 2.01 14.31 16.95
C ILE A 129 3.37 14.95 17.21
N SER A 130 4.33 14.12 17.59
CA SER A 130 5.75 14.50 17.61
C SER A 130 6.30 14.39 16.19
N TRP A 131 6.31 15.51 15.46
CA TRP A 131 6.77 15.55 14.07
C TRP A 131 8.26 15.19 13.93
N ASP A 132 8.56 14.39 12.92
CA ASP A 132 9.92 14.03 12.52
C ASP A 132 10.26 14.74 11.21
N TYR A 133 11.16 15.73 11.32
CA TYR A 133 11.64 16.53 10.18
C TYR A 133 12.99 16.05 9.62
N GLY A 134 13.59 15.03 10.22
CA GLY A 134 14.95 14.59 9.93
C GLY A 134 15.03 13.27 9.16
N SER A 135 14.03 12.40 9.31
CA SER A 135 14.02 11.10 8.61
C SER A 135 13.62 11.22 7.14
N ASP A 136 14.23 10.40 6.29
CA ASP A 136 13.80 10.20 4.92
C ASP A 136 12.53 9.31 4.91
N PRO A 137 11.40 9.77 4.35
CA PRO A 137 10.19 8.95 4.26
C PRO A 137 10.41 7.64 3.47
N SER A 138 11.34 7.62 2.51
CA SER A 138 11.67 6.42 1.75
C SER A 138 12.37 5.36 2.60
N ASP A 139 13.25 5.76 3.51
CA ASP A 139 13.87 4.84 4.46
C ASP A 139 12.82 4.22 5.40
N LEU A 140 11.90 5.03 5.92
CA LEU A 140 10.83 4.52 6.80
C LEU A 140 9.90 3.53 6.08
N VAL A 141 9.61 3.77 4.80
CA VAL A 141 8.80 2.85 4.00
C VAL A 141 9.59 1.59 3.65
N PHE A 142 10.68 1.72 2.90
CA PHE A 142 11.36 0.58 2.27
C PHE A 142 12.28 -0.19 3.22
N ASN A 143 12.91 0.50 4.17
CA ASN A 143 13.91 -0.08 5.07
C ASN A 143 13.36 -0.39 6.49
N ASP A 144 12.09 -0.10 6.76
CA ASP A 144 11.46 -0.40 8.06
C ASP A 144 10.06 -1.00 7.89
N PHE A 145 9.07 -0.22 7.43
CA PHE A 145 7.68 -0.66 7.37
C PHE A 145 7.47 -1.90 6.50
N LEU A 146 7.93 -1.88 5.24
CA LEU A 146 7.72 -2.99 4.32
C LEU A 146 8.43 -4.27 4.79
N ILE A 147 9.62 -4.14 5.37
CA ILE A 147 10.37 -5.26 5.96
C ILE A 147 9.65 -5.82 7.18
N ALA A 148 9.12 -4.96 8.05
CA ALA A 148 8.43 -5.39 9.25
C ALA A 148 7.15 -6.16 8.92
N VAL A 149 6.36 -5.69 7.94
CA VAL A 149 5.19 -6.43 7.43
C VAL A 149 5.63 -7.74 6.76
N ALA A 150 6.69 -7.71 5.94
CA ALA A 150 7.23 -8.90 5.27
C ALA A 150 7.70 -10.01 6.23
N ARG A 151 7.83 -9.75 7.54
CA ARG A 151 8.22 -10.72 8.56
C ARG A 151 7.03 -11.33 9.31
N MET A 152 5.83 -10.80 9.11
CA MET A 152 4.62 -11.35 9.68
C MET A 152 4.31 -12.73 9.05
N ARG A 153 3.74 -13.66 9.82
CA ARG A 153 3.55 -15.07 9.43
C ARG A 153 2.28 -15.68 10.01
N ALA A 154 1.29 -14.85 10.35
CA ALA A 154 -0.03 -15.29 10.77
C ALA A 154 -0.88 -15.69 9.57
N LEU A 155 -0.80 -14.94 8.46
CA LEU A 155 -1.53 -15.25 7.22
C LEU A 155 -0.81 -16.36 6.45
N ASP A 156 -1.58 -17.26 5.86
CA ASP A 156 -1.01 -18.34 5.04
C ASP A 156 -0.43 -17.77 3.74
N PRO A 157 0.70 -18.33 3.25
CA PRO A 157 1.42 -17.75 2.12
C PRO A 157 0.63 -17.77 0.82
N VAL A 158 -0.33 -18.71 0.64
CA VAL A 158 -1.18 -18.75 -0.55
C VAL A 158 -2.13 -17.55 -0.56
N THR A 159 -2.80 -17.26 0.56
CA THR A 159 -3.66 -16.07 0.67
C THR A 159 -2.86 -14.78 0.51
N SER A 160 -1.67 -14.66 1.13
CA SER A 160 -0.78 -13.50 0.93
C SER A 160 -0.41 -13.29 -0.55
N GLU A 161 -0.14 -14.36 -1.29
CA GLU A 161 0.20 -14.29 -2.71
C GLU A 161 -1.02 -13.93 -3.59
N LEU A 162 -2.20 -14.47 -3.27
CA LEU A 162 -3.46 -14.14 -3.96
C LEU A 162 -3.75 -12.63 -3.88
N VAL A 163 -3.65 -12.04 -2.69
CA VAL A 163 -3.92 -10.60 -2.50
C VAL A 163 -2.81 -9.73 -3.09
N ARG A 164 -1.55 -10.20 -3.06
CA ARG A 164 -0.44 -9.52 -3.75
C ARG A 164 -0.69 -9.45 -5.25
N LEU A 165 -1.05 -10.57 -5.87
CA LEU A 165 -1.31 -10.65 -7.31
C LEU A 165 -2.58 -9.88 -7.70
N ARG A 166 -3.62 -9.89 -6.86
CA ARG A 166 -4.81 -9.06 -7.09
C ARG A 166 -4.48 -7.56 -7.11
N GLY A 167 -3.75 -7.08 -6.10
CA GLY A 167 -3.31 -5.68 -6.07
C GLY A 167 -2.33 -5.33 -7.19
N ALA A 168 -1.43 -6.26 -7.56
CA ALA A 168 -0.52 -6.07 -8.69
C ALA A 168 -1.26 -5.95 -10.03
N ALA A 169 -2.30 -6.77 -10.25
CA ALA A 169 -3.16 -6.68 -11.42
C ALA A 169 -3.87 -5.32 -11.45
N GLN A 170 -4.45 -4.87 -10.34
CA GLN A 170 -5.16 -3.59 -10.24
C GLN A 170 -4.25 -2.38 -10.49
N HIS A 171 -3.01 -2.42 -10.04
CA HIS A 171 -2.04 -1.35 -10.27
C HIS A 171 -1.26 -1.52 -11.58
N HIS A 172 -1.52 -2.58 -12.36
CA HIS A 172 -0.78 -2.93 -13.58
C HIS A 172 0.75 -3.02 -13.37
N CYS A 173 1.19 -3.51 -12.21
CA CYS A 173 2.62 -3.60 -11.88
C CYS A 173 3.30 -4.75 -12.66
N ARG A 174 4.08 -4.43 -13.70
CA ARG A 174 4.73 -5.46 -14.56
C ARG A 174 5.78 -6.25 -13.79
N LEU A 175 6.58 -5.59 -12.96
CA LEU A 175 7.53 -6.23 -12.03
C LEU A 175 6.85 -7.28 -11.14
N CYS A 176 5.75 -6.89 -10.50
CA CYS A 176 5.04 -7.75 -9.56
C CYS A 176 4.40 -8.97 -10.25
N ASN A 177 3.87 -8.77 -11.47
CA ASN A 177 3.26 -9.84 -12.25
C ASN A 177 4.29 -10.85 -12.79
N SER A 178 5.54 -10.42 -13.00
CA SER A 178 6.65 -11.29 -13.43
C SER A 178 7.23 -12.17 -12.32
N LEU A 179 6.68 -12.11 -11.09
CA LEU A 179 7.24 -12.77 -9.92
C LEU A 179 6.22 -13.68 -9.23
N ARG A 180 6.70 -14.77 -8.60
CA ARG A 180 5.93 -15.64 -7.70
C ARG A 180 6.67 -15.89 -6.39
N GLU A 181 5.95 -15.77 -5.28
CA GLU A 181 6.52 -16.08 -3.96
C GLU A 181 6.64 -17.59 -3.77
N GLY A 182 7.83 -18.05 -3.41
CA GLY A 182 8.18 -19.46 -3.38
C GLY A 182 7.49 -20.25 -2.27
N SER A 183 7.29 -19.67 -1.09
CA SER A 183 6.56 -20.31 0.00
C SER A 183 5.09 -20.56 -0.36
N ALA A 184 4.47 -19.66 -1.13
CA ALA A 184 3.12 -19.82 -1.65
C ALA A 184 3.06 -20.96 -2.67
N LEU A 185 4.03 -21.04 -3.59
CA LEU A 185 4.15 -22.17 -4.52
C LEU A 185 4.33 -23.50 -3.78
N ASP A 186 5.20 -23.54 -2.76
CA ASP A 186 5.44 -24.74 -1.96
C ASP A 186 4.21 -25.17 -1.14
N ALA A 187 3.35 -24.21 -0.78
CA ALA A 187 2.09 -24.43 -0.06
C ALA A 187 0.91 -24.79 -0.99
N GLY A 188 1.15 -25.00 -2.29
CA GLY A 188 0.12 -25.42 -3.25
C GLY A 188 -0.43 -24.30 -4.14
N GLY A 189 0.10 -23.09 -4.03
CA GLY A 189 -0.12 -22.03 -5.00
C GLY A 189 0.41 -22.40 -6.38
N SER A 190 -0.27 -21.98 -7.44
CA SER A 190 0.07 -22.34 -8.82
C SER A 190 -0.51 -21.34 -9.81
N GLU A 191 0.02 -21.30 -11.03
CA GLU A 191 -0.54 -20.46 -12.10
C GLU A 191 -2.02 -20.78 -12.36
N THR A 192 -2.42 -22.06 -12.33
CA THR A 192 -3.83 -22.45 -12.47
C THR A 192 -4.73 -21.83 -11.40
N LEU A 193 -4.25 -21.73 -10.16
CA LEU A 193 -4.98 -21.05 -9.10
C LEU A 193 -4.99 -19.53 -9.32
N TYR A 194 -3.85 -18.95 -9.73
CA TYR A 194 -3.71 -17.50 -9.89
C TYR A 194 -4.46 -16.93 -11.10
N GLU A 195 -4.67 -17.73 -12.16
CA GLU A 195 -5.53 -17.39 -13.30
C GLU A 195 -7.00 -17.17 -12.90
N GLU A 196 -7.43 -17.68 -11.74
CA GLU A 196 -8.79 -17.49 -11.23
C GLU A 196 -8.99 -16.12 -10.56
N ILE A 197 -7.92 -15.42 -10.20
CA ILE A 197 -7.98 -14.19 -9.37
C ILE A 197 -8.85 -13.12 -10.02
N GLU A 198 -8.82 -12.94 -11.33
CA GLU A 198 -9.64 -11.91 -11.99
C GLU A 198 -11.14 -12.20 -11.95
N ARG A 199 -11.52 -13.48 -11.85
CA ARG A 199 -12.91 -13.96 -11.83
C ARG A 199 -13.27 -14.67 -10.53
N PHE A 200 -12.60 -14.29 -9.45
CA PHE A 200 -12.57 -15.03 -8.19
C PHE A 200 -13.96 -15.34 -7.63
N GLU A 201 -14.94 -14.46 -7.80
CA GLU A 201 -16.32 -14.66 -7.34
C GLU A 201 -16.97 -15.94 -7.90
N SER A 202 -16.71 -16.21 -9.18
CA SER A 202 -17.23 -17.38 -9.90
C SER A 202 -16.29 -18.58 -9.87
N SER A 203 -15.11 -18.44 -9.25
CA SER A 203 -14.13 -19.53 -9.20
C SER A 203 -14.65 -20.68 -8.33
N GLY A 204 -14.52 -21.90 -8.86
CA GLY A 204 -14.69 -23.13 -8.10
C GLY A 204 -13.39 -23.64 -7.47
N LEU A 205 -12.24 -23.02 -7.77
CA LEU A 205 -10.93 -23.41 -7.22
C LEU A 205 -10.57 -22.59 -5.96
N LEU A 206 -11.05 -21.36 -5.87
CA LEU A 206 -10.87 -20.51 -4.68
C LEU A 206 -11.97 -20.79 -3.66
N ASP A 207 -11.58 -21.00 -2.40
CA ASP A 207 -12.53 -21.15 -1.31
C ASP A 207 -13.09 -19.78 -0.85
N GLU A 208 -14.11 -19.81 0.00
CA GLU A 208 -14.76 -18.59 0.47
C GLU A 208 -13.86 -17.70 1.35
N ARG A 209 -12.80 -18.27 1.95
CA ARG A 209 -11.82 -17.50 2.72
C ARG A 209 -10.93 -16.69 1.77
N ALA A 210 -10.43 -17.30 0.72
CA ALA A 210 -9.66 -16.62 -0.34
C ALA A 210 -10.50 -15.53 -1.02
N LYS A 211 -11.76 -15.83 -1.37
CA LYS A 211 -12.67 -14.84 -1.97
C LYS A 211 -12.93 -13.64 -1.04
N ALA A 212 -13.11 -13.89 0.26
CA ALA A 212 -13.26 -12.81 1.25
C ALA A 212 -12.02 -11.90 1.31
N ALA A 213 -10.80 -12.47 1.28
CA ALA A 213 -9.57 -11.68 1.22
C ALA A 213 -9.46 -10.85 -0.06
N LEU A 214 -9.87 -11.41 -1.21
CA LEU A 214 -9.87 -10.72 -2.50
C LEU A 214 -10.90 -9.57 -2.55
N ARG A 215 -12.13 -9.78 -2.06
CA ARG A 215 -13.12 -8.69 -1.91
C ARG A 215 -12.61 -7.57 -1.02
N TYR A 216 -12.04 -7.93 0.13
CA TYR A 216 -11.49 -6.94 1.06
C TYR A 216 -10.31 -6.17 0.45
N THR A 217 -9.48 -6.84 -0.35
CA THR A 217 -8.41 -6.19 -1.15
C THR A 217 -8.97 -5.19 -2.13
N ASP A 218 -10.00 -5.57 -2.90
CA ASP A 218 -10.69 -4.69 -3.85
C ASP A 218 -11.32 -3.49 -3.14
N ALA A 219 -11.99 -3.72 -2.01
CA ALA A 219 -12.65 -2.68 -1.23
C ALA A 219 -11.65 -1.66 -0.68
N LEU A 220 -10.50 -2.11 -0.15
CA LEU A 220 -9.43 -1.20 0.32
C LEU A 220 -8.78 -0.40 -0.82
N ILE A 221 -8.65 -0.99 -2.01
CA ILE A 221 -7.99 -0.35 -3.16
C ILE A 221 -8.93 0.57 -3.95
N TRP A 222 -10.22 0.26 -4.07
CA TRP A 222 -11.13 1.03 -4.94
C TRP A 222 -12.20 1.81 -4.21
N THR A 223 -12.69 1.31 -3.07
CA THR A 223 -13.82 1.92 -2.35
C THR A 223 -13.57 2.05 -0.85
N PRO A 224 -12.41 2.57 -0.40
CA PRO A 224 -12.02 2.52 1.02
C PRO A 224 -12.90 3.40 1.92
N ALA A 225 -13.54 4.45 1.38
CA ALA A 225 -14.52 5.26 2.11
C ALA A 225 -15.88 4.56 2.28
N HIS A 226 -16.10 3.50 1.52
CA HIS A 226 -17.33 2.70 1.48
C HIS A 226 -17.01 1.22 1.66
N LEU A 227 -16.06 0.90 2.56
CA LEU A 227 -15.76 -0.48 2.94
C LEU A 227 -17.07 -1.19 3.28
N VAL A 228 -17.44 -2.16 2.45
CA VAL A 228 -18.73 -2.85 2.56
C VAL A 228 -18.74 -3.63 3.87
N ALA A 229 -19.75 -3.39 4.69
CA ALA A 229 -19.86 -4.01 6.00
C ALA A 229 -19.82 -5.55 5.92
N ASP A 230 -20.42 -6.12 4.86
CA ASP A 230 -20.43 -7.55 4.60
C ASP A 230 -19.03 -8.10 4.28
N ASP A 231 -18.21 -7.38 3.50
CA ASP A 231 -16.82 -7.80 3.21
C ASP A 231 -15.98 -7.84 4.49
N VAL A 232 -16.15 -6.83 5.36
CA VAL A 232 -15.46 -6.77 6.65
C VAL A 232 -15.98 -7.87 7.60
N ALA A 233 -17.28 -8.16 7.57
CA ALA A 233 -17.87 -9.24 8.37
C ALA A 233 -17.38 -10.62 7.94
N GLU A 234 -17.23 -10.85 6.63
CA GLU A 234 -16.64 -12.07 6.08
C GLU A 234 -15.17 -12.22 6.48
N VAL A 235 -14.38 -11.14 6.45
CA VAL A 235 -13.00 -11.19 6.95
C VAL A 235 -12.98 -11.53 8.45
N ARG A 236 -13.81 -10.87 9.26
CA ARG A 236 -13.91 -11.15 10.71
C ARG A 236 -14.36 -12.58 11.03
N SER A 237 -15.21 -13.19 10.20
CA SER A 237 -15.74 -14.53 10.45
C SER A 237 -14.79 -15.64 9.99
N ARG A 238 -13.92 -15.36 9.00
CA ARG A 238 -13.04 -16.35 8.37
C ARG A 238 -11.59 -16.25 8.80
N PHE A 239 -11.16 -15.10 9.31
CA PHE A 239 -9.79 -14.84 9.73
C PHE A 239 -9.74 -14.55 11.23
N SER A 240 -8.71 -15.06 11.90
CA SER A 240 -8.35 -14.59 13.24
C SER A 240 -7.98 -13.11 13.20
N GLU A 241 -8.01 -12.44 14.35
CA GLU A 241 -7.62 -11.03 14.45
C GLU A 241 -6.20 -10.79 13.90
N ALA A 242 -5.25 -11.67 14.21
CA ALA A 242 -3.87 -11.56 13.75
C ALA A 242 -3.77 -11.70 12.22
N GLU A 243 -4.50 -12.63 11.62
CA GLU A 243 -4.55 -12.82 10.17
C GLU A 243 -5.22 -11.64 9.46
N ALA A 244 -6.32 -11.10 10.01
CA ALA A 244 -7.02 -9.95 9.42
C ALA A 244 -6.18 -8.66 9.46
N VAL A 245 -5.42 -8.48 10.55
CA VAL A 245 -4.42 -7.41 10.68
C VAL A 245 -3.30 -7.60 9.65
N GLU A 246 -2.74 -8.80 9.55
CA GLU A 246 -1.69 -9.12 8.57
C GLU A 246 -2.16 -8.91 7.15
N LEU A 247 -3.36 -9.39 6.80
CA LEU A 247 -4.00 -9.17 5.50
C LEU A 247 -4.08 -7.67 5.16
N THR A 248 -4.53 -6.84 6.10
CA THR A 248 -4.64 -5.39 5.89
C THR A 248 -3.28 -4.74 5.65
N PHE A 249 -2.25 -5.15 6.40
CA PHE A 249 -0.90 -4.63 6.23
C PHE A 249 -0.20 -5.18 4.98
N ASP A 250 -0.45 -6.43 4.60
CA ASP A 250 0.05 -7.05 3.37
C ASP A 250 -0.49 -6.31 2.14
N ILE A 251 -1.77 -5.94 2.13
CA ILE A 251 -2.36 -5.13 1.06
C ILE A 251 -1.62 -3.79 0.94
N MET A 252 -1.34 -3.11 2.06
CA MET A 252 -0.54 -1.87 2.05
C MET A 252 0.89 -2.10 1.58
N ARG A 253 1.56 -3.12 2.09
CA ARG A 253 2.93 -3.47 1.70
C ARG A 253 3.00 -3.70 0.20
N ASN A 254 2.07 -4.48 -0.34
CA ASN A 254 2.02 -4.82 -1.76
C ASN A 254 1.68 -3.60 -2.62
N ALA A 255 0.85 -2.68 -2.12
CA ALA A 255 0.55 -1.41 -2.77
C ALA A 255 1.74 -0.42 -2.83
N SER A 256 2.88 -0.71 -2.18
CA SER A 256 4.11 0.05 -2.43
C SER A 256 4.57 -0.03 -3.89
N ASN A 257 4.08 -1.02 -4.65
CA ASN A 257 4.28 -1.10 -6.09
C ASN A 257 3.77 0.13 -6.86
N LYS A 258 2.81 0.89 -6.32
CA LYS A 258 2.32 2.14 -6.89
C LYS A 258 3.47 3.14 -7.09
N VAL A 259 4.48 3.15 -6.22
CA VAL A 259 5.67 4.01 -6.37
C VAL A 259 6.39 3.68 -7.68
N ALA A 260 6.73 2.41 -7.92
CA ALA A 260 7.41 1.99 -9.13
C ALA A 260 6.55 2.21 -10.39
N VAL A 261 5.26 1.87 -10.35
CA VAL A 261 4.33 2.05 -11.49
C VAL A 261 4.19 3.53 -11.85
N SER A 262 4.01 4.40 -10.86
CA SER A 262 3.84 5.83 -11.10
C SER A 262 5.04 6.47 -11.82
N LEU A 263 6.23 5.93 -11.57
CA LEU A 263 7.50 6.38 -12.16
C LEU A 263 7.92 5.60 -13.42
N ALA A 264 7.11 4.66 -13.89
CA ALA A 264 7.47 3.74 -14.98
C ALA A 264 8.70 2.85 -14.68
N ALA A 265 9.03 2.67 -13.40
CA ALA A 265 10.21 1.94 -12.93
C ALA A 265 9.90 0.46 -12.61
N ASP A 266 8.74 -0.04 -13.04
CA ASP A 266 8.22 -1.39 -12.78
C ASP A 266 8.64 -2.41 -13.85
N VAL A 267 9.85 -2.30 -14.42
CA VAL A 267 10.33 -3.22 -15.46
C VAL A 267 10.23 -4.68 -14.96
N PRO A 268 9.65 -5.61 -15.75
CA PRO A 268 9.53 -7.00 -15.35
C PRO A 268 10.90 -7.65 -15.16
N ARG A 269 11.01 -8.59 -14.23
CA ARG A 269 12.25 -9.36 -14.02
C ARG A 269 12.56 -10.31 -15.17
N VAL A 270 11.51 -10.90 -15.75
CA VAL A 270 11.59 -11.82 -16.88
C VAL A 270 10.63 -11.38 -17.97
N GLU A 271 11.03 -11.53 -19.23
CA GLU A 271 10.20 -11.15 -20.39
C GLU A 271 8.99 -12.09 -20.57
N ASN A 272 9.15 -13.37 -20.25
CA ASN A 272 8.13 -14.40 -20.40
C ASN A 272 8.07 -15.28 -19.15
N GLY A 273 6.85 -15.67 -18.75
CA GLY A 273 6.63 -16.51 -17.58
C GLY A 273 6.83 -15.75 -16.26
N THR A 274 7.29 -16.46 -15.23
CA THR A 274 7.47 -15.93 -13.89
C THR A 274 8.81 -16.37 -13.30
N GLU A 275 9.44 -15.48 -12.53
CA GLU A 275 10.62 -15.77 -11.71
C GLU A 275 10.17 -16.03 -10.26
N ARG A 276 10.75 -17.05 -9.64
CA ARG A 276 10.51 -17.36 -8.23
C ARG A 276 11.37 -16.46 -7.34
N TYR A 277 10.78 -15.94 -6.27
CA TYR A 277 11.51 -15.25 -5.21
C TYR A 277 11.07 -15.75 -3.83
N LEU A 278 11.86 -15.47 -2.80
CA LEU A 278 11.53 -15.78 -1.41
C LEU A 278 11.57 -14.52 -0.55
N ILE A 279 10.79 -14.52 0.52
CA ILE A 279 10.92 -13.53 1.60
C ILE A 279 11.70 -14.18 2.74
N GLY A 280 12.92 -13.70 2.97
CA GLY A 280 13.79 -14.14 4.04
C GLY A 280 13.18 -13.93 5.43
N ALA A 281 13.74 -14.62 6.44
CA ALA A 281 13.31 -14.46 7.83
C ALA A 281 13.54 -13.03 8.39
N ASP A 282 14.46 -12.29 7.76
CA ASP A 282 14.72 -10.88 7.99
C ASP A 282 13.77 -9.93 7.24
N GLY A 283 12.85 -10.47 6.42
CA GLY A 283 11.89 -9.71 5.61
C GLY A 283 12.43 -9.26 4.25
N GLN A 284 13.69 -9.57 3.93
CA GLN A 284 14.31 -9.20 2.66
C GLN A 284 13.89 -10.13 1.53
N THR A 285 13.76 -9.56 0.33
CA THR A 285 13.48 -10.34 -0.87
C THR A 285 14.76 -11.00 -1.39
N VAL A 286 14.74 -12.32 -1.54
CA VAL A 286 15.83 -13.13 -2.10
C VAL A 286 15.39 -13.69 -3.44
N PHE A 287 16.13 -13.36 -4.49
CA PHE A 287 15.91 -13.91 -5.84
C PHE A 287 16.82 -15.12 -6.04
N SER A 288 16.29 -16.16 -6.66
CA SER A 288 16.99 -17.42 -6.93
C SER A 288 17.20 -17.63 -8.42
#